data_AF-A0A9Q1DQN6-F1
#
_entry.id   AF-A0A9Q1DQN6-F1
#
_cell.length_a   1.000
_cell.length_b   1.000
_cell.length_c   1.000
_cell.angle_alpha   90.00
_cell.angle_beta   90.00
_cell.angle_gamma   90.00
#
_symmetry.space_group_name_H-M   'P 1'
#
loop_
_entity.id
_entity.type
_entity.pdbx_description
1 polymer ?
#
loop_
_entity_poly.entity_id
_entity_poly.type
_entity_poly.pdbx_seq_one_letter_code
_entity_poly.pdbx_strand_id
1 'polypeptide(L)'
;MDRHHPIASHLQNNSIKSISNRAFSGLYKLRKLFLSQNRITKLKTGIFRDLRNLEWLILDENRIASIRQKSFEGLKSLFFLSLLNNSLKHIPRKSFCLEMPRLNWLELEGNRIASLKGSNFQECTALTVLALRRNEIQSIEVGSFSSMQKLIDLDLSLNRIKELSPSLFINLQNLKQLNISSNPIAHISDDQFDSFVNLQSLGMEDIEIPNISIRMFRSLSKLSHIYFKKFEYCGYSPNVRSCKPNTDGISSFENLLANIILRVFVWVVAFIICFGNIFVICLRSCIVSENRHHTMAIQSLCCADCLMGVYLFFIGAFDIKYCGEYNRHAQLWMESLQCQLIGCLAILSTEVSVMLLTYMTLQKCLCIVFPFRNYQAGRKQTLFFLIFIWILGFMIAIIPFWDKQTFGNYYGRNGVCFPLHSDLMEKPGARRYSTGIFLGLNLFAFVMIVLSYTSMFYSVMKTSKTARQRIFDREVTIAKRFFFIVFTDALCWIPIFLFKTLSLLQVEFTGTIILWVVIFILPINSALNPILYTITTSSFRERIKLCLQMKWRQVGLKETPRSVSTVYTQARAPKQ
;
A
#
# COMPACT_ATOMS: atom_id res chain seq x y z
N MET A 1 -12.86 7.28 -70.77
CA MET A 1 -13.16 7.98 -69.51
C MET A 1 -12.48 7.25 -68.36
N ASP A 2 -11.22 7.58 -68.09
CA ASP A 2 -10.48 7.08 -66.92
C ASP A 2 -11.04 7.70 -65.64
N ARG A 3 -12.01 7.01 -65.03
CA ARG A 3 -12.39 7.32 -63.64
C ARG A 3 -11.20 6.92 -62.77
N HIS A 4 -10.51 7.91 -62.22
CA HIS A 4 -9.48 7.73 -61.21
C HIS A 4 -10.11 7.01 -60.00
N HIS A 5 -10.00 5.69 -59.96
CA HIS A 5 -10.46 4.91 -58.83
C HIS A 5 -9.56 5.20 -57.62
N PRO A 6 -10.14 5.54 -56.47
CA PRO A 6 -9.38 5.97 -55.30
C PRO A 6 -8.56 4.80 -54.71
N ILE A 7 -7.37 5.12 -54.22
CA ILE A 7 -6.48 4.18 -53.51
C ILE A 7 -6.92 4.03 -52.04
N ALA A 8 -7.51 5.08 -51.46
CA ALA A 8 -8.08 5.07 -50.11
C ALA A 8 -9.48 5.70 -50.12
N SER A 9 -10.41 5.14 -49.34
CA SER A 9 -11.77 5.65 -49.17
C SER A 9 -12.04 5.89 -47.69
N HIS A 10 -12.38 7.14 -47.35
CA HIS A 10 -12.63 7.60 -45.99
C HIS A 10 -14.13 7.85 -45.80
N LEU A 11 -14.79 6.93 -45.10
CA LEU A 11 -16.22 6.98 -44.78
C LEU A 11 -16.46 7.00 -43.26
N GLN A 12 -15.42 7.32 -42.47
CA GLN A 12 -15.51 7.39 -41.01
C GLN A 12 -16.39 8.55 -40.51
N ASN A 13 -16.85 8.45 -39.26
CA ASN A 13 -17.64 9.47 -38.57
C ASN A 13 -18.88 9.91 -39.36
N ASN A 14 -19.62 8.93 -39.86
CA ASN A 14 -20.90 9.14 -40.52
C ASN A 14 -22.02 8.43 -39.74
N SER A 15 -23.26 8.63 -40.16
CA SER A 15 -24.42 7.91 -39.57
C SER A 15 -24.82 6.68 -40.39
N ILE A 16 -23.86 6.02 -41.05
CA ILE A 16 -24.15 4.89 -41.97
C ILE A 16 -24.67 3.71 -41.14
N LYS A 17 -25.94 3.35 -41.37
CA LYS A 17 -26.59 2.18 -40.74
C LYS A 17 -26.43 0.89 -41.55
N SER A 18 -26.35 1.02 -42.86
CA SER A 18 -26.27 -0.11 -43.78
C SER A 18 -25.52 0.27 -45.05
N ILE A 19 -24.71 -0.66 -45.56
CA ILE A 19 -24.01 -0.50 -46.82
C ILE A 19 -24.73 -1.34 -47.90
N SER A 20 -24.87 -0.78 -49.10
CA SER A 20 -25.43 -1.49 -50.26
C SER A 20 -24.44 -2.55 -50.79
N ASN A 21 -24.93 -3.68 -51.30
CA ASN A 21 -24.08 -4.75 -51.86
C ASN A 21 -23.24 -4.28 -53.07
N ARG A 22 -23.65 -3.20 -53.73
CA ARG A 22 -22.94 -2.64 -54.89
C ARG A 22 -22.12 -1.40 -54.53
N ALA A 23 -22.08 -0.99 -53.25
CA ALA A 23 -21.43 0.26 -52.82
C ALA A 23 -19.94 0.31 -53.19
N PHE A 24 -19.27 -0.85 -53.22
CA PHE A 24 -17.84 -0.97 -53.53
C PHE A 24 -17.57 -1.74 -54.83
N SER A 25 -18.59 -1.96 -55.67
CA SER A 25 -18.40 -2.69 -56.92
C SER A 25 -17.53 -1.89 -57.89
N GLY A 26 -16.62 -2.58 -58.58
CA GLY A 26 -15.69 -1.96 -59.53
C GLY A 26 -14.47 -1.27 -58.91
N LEU A 27 -14.35 -1.20 -57.57
CA LEU A 27 -13.25 -0.52 -56.88
C LEU A 27 -11.99 -1.39 -56.74
N TYR A 28 -11.54 -2.01 -57.85
CA TYR A 28 -10.43 -2.97 -57.85
C TYR A 28 -9.07 -2.39 -57.44
N LYS A 29 -8.90 -1.06 -57.51
CA LYS A 29 -7.65 -0.35 -57.13
C LYS A 29 -7.61 0.09 -55.66
N LEU A 30 -8.71 -0.08 -54.91
CA LEU A 30 -8.79 0.39 -53.52
C LEU A 30 -7.90 -0.45 -52.61
N ARG A 31 -7.03 0.22 -51.83
CA ARG A 31 -6.08 -0.38 -50.88
C ARG A 31 -6.47 -0.16 -49.42
N LYS A 32 -7.12 0.97 -49.10
CA LYS A 32 -7.53 1.30 -47.72
C LYS A 32 -9.01 1.71 -47.66
N LEU A 33 -9.76 1.14 -46.73
CA LEU A 33 -11.17 1.45 -46.51
C LEU A 33 -11.42 1.72 -45.03
N PHE A 34 -11.84 2.94 -44.73
CA PHE A 34 -12.14 3.40 -43.38
C PHE A 34 -13.65 3.60 -43.22
N LEU A 35 -14.26 2.88 -42.30
CA LEU A 35 -15.69 2.88 -42.00
C LEU A 35 -15.95 3.07 -40.50
N SER A 36 -14.96 3.56 -39.75
CA SER A 36 -15.04 3.70 -38.29
C SER A 36 -16.08 4.73 -37.84
N GLN A 37 -16.53 4.64 -36.59
CA GLN A 37 -17.48 5.58 -35.98
C GLN A 37 -18.76 5.76 -36.81
N ASN A 38 -19.38 4.65 -37.17
CA ASN A 38 -20.65 4.60 -37.89
C ASN A 38 -21.70 3.81 -37.08
N ARG A 39 -22.84 3.48 -37.70
CA ARG A 39 -23.92 2.71 -37.06
C ARG A 39 -24.16 1.38 -37.76
N ILE A 40 -23.14 0.82 -38.40
CA ILE A 40 -23.24 -0.41 -39.19
C ILE A 40 -23.53 -1.57 -38.24
N THR A 41 -24.61 -2.31 -38.52
CA THR A 41 -25.04 -3.44 -37.67
C THR A 41 -24.70 -4.81 -38.24
N LYS A 42 -24.58 -4.92 -39.57
CA LYS A 42 -24.36 -6.17 -40.29
C LYS A 42 -23.54 -5.92 -41.55
N LEU A 43 -22.60 -6.80 -41.83
CA LEU A 43 -21.94 -6.91 -43.13
C LEU A 43 -22.73 -7.89 -44.00
N LYS A 44 -23.10 -7.46 -45.20
CA LYS A 44 -23.81 -8.32 -46.17
C LYS A 44 -22.80 -9.20 -46.90
N THR A 45 -23.25 -10.38 -47.31
CA THR A 45 -22.43 -11.32 -48.09
C THR A 45 -21.97 -10.69 -49.40
N GLY A 46 -20.67 -10.84 -49.72
CA GLY A 46 -20.07 -10.39 -50.98
C GLY A 46 -19.90 -8.87 -51.10
N ILE A 47 -20.09 -8.10 -50.02
CA ILE A 47 -20.02 -6.64 -50.08
C ILE A 47 -18.64 -6.10 -50.50
N PHE A 48 -17.60 -6.91 -50.32
CA PHE A 48 -16.21 -6.58 -50.66
C PHE A 48 -15.67 -7.40 -51.84
N ARG A 49 -16.52 -8.07 -52.63
CA ARG A 49 -16.12 -9.06 -53.64
C ARG A 49 -15.11 -8.54 -54.67
N ASP A 50 -15.22 -7.27 -55.03
CA ASP A 50 -14.35 -6.62 -56.03
C ASP A 50 -13.07 -6.02 -55.42
N LEU A 51 -12.94 -5.97 -54.10
CA LEU A 51 -11.84 -5.31 -53.38
C LEU A 51 -10.60 -6.19 -53.22
N ARG A 52 -10.11 -6.78 -54.32
CA ARG A 52 -9.03 -7.78 -54.32
C ARG A 52 -7.67 -7.23 -53.85
N ASN A 53 -7.44 -5.93 -54.02
CA ASN A 53 -6.22 -5.23 -53.64
C ASN A 53 -6.33 -4.49 -52.30
N LEU A 54 -7.45 -4.65 -51.58
CA LEU A 54 -7.62 -4.01 -50.28
C LEU A 54 -6.66 -4.63 -49.27
N GLU A 55 -5.88 -3.78 -48.62
CA GLU A 55 -4.89 -4.15 -47.61
C GLU A 55 -5.36 -3.79 -46.20
N TRP A 56 -6.10 -2.68 -46.04
CA TRP A 56 -6.55 -2.16 -44.75
C TRP A 56 -8.07 -1.99 -44.74
N LEU A 57 -8.73 -2.62 -43.77
CA LEU A 57 -10.17 -2.46 -43.53
C LEU A 57 -10.42 -2.11 -42.06
N ILE A 58 -10.91 -0.90 -41.82
CA ILE A 58 -11.18 -0.38 -40.47
C ILE A 58 -12.68 -0.22 -40.28
N LEU A 59 -13.25 -0.97 -39.33
CA LEU A 59 -14.69 -1.02 -39.02
C LEU A 59 -14.99 -0.66 -37.56
N ASP A 60 -14.08 0.08 -36.93
CA ASP A 60 -14.09 0.36 -35.50
C ASP A 60 -15.31 1.18 -35.07
N GLU A 61 -15.68 1.06 -33.79
CA GLU A 61 -16.75 1.85 -33.18
C GLU A 61 -18.06 1.80 -34.01
N ASN A 62 -18.45 0.60 -34.41
CA ASN A 62 -19.72 0.32 -35.06
C ASN A 62 -20.60 -0.57 -34.15
N ARG A 63 -21.68 -1.14 -34.69
CA ARG A 63 -22.61 -2.00 -33.95
C ARG A 63 -22.70 -3.39 -34.56
N ILE A 64 -21.61 -3.87 -35.16
CA ILE A 64 -21.59 -5.15 -35.86
C ILE A 64 -21.74 -6.27 -34.83
N ALA A 65 -22.87 -6.98 -34.88
CA ALA A 65 -23.19 -8.01 -33.89
C ALA A 65 -22.76 -9.43 -34.31
N SER A 66 -22.57 -9.65 -35.60
CA SER A 66 -22.21 -10.96 -36.16
C SER A 66 -21.54 -10.81 -37.52
N ILE A 67 -20.58 -11.68 -37.81
CA ILE A 67 -19.98 -11.87 -39.12
C ILE A 67 -20.60 -13.13 -39.74
N ARG A 68 -21.15 -13.02 -40.94
CA ARG A 68 -21.70 -14.17 -41.68
C ARG A 68 -20.63 -14.77 -42.60
N GLN A 69 -20.83 -15.99 -43.06
CA GLN A 69 -20.00 -16.55 -44.13
C GLN A 69 -20.04 -15.64 -45.37
N LYS A 70 -18.92 -15.51 -46.07
CA LYS A 70 -18.74 -14.68 -47.26
C LYS A 70 -18.91 -13.18 -47.01
N SER A 71 -18.84 -12.73 -45.75
CA SER A 71 -18.87 -11.28 -45.45
C SER A 71 -17.60 -10.57 -45.93
N PHE A 72 -16.48 -11.29 -46.02
CA PHE A 72 -15.17 -10.78 -46.43
C PHE A 72 -14.72 -11.38 -47.78
N GLU A 73 -15.64 -11.98 -48.53
CA GLU A 73 -15.37 -12.55 -49.84
C GLU A 73 -14.71 -11.51 -50.75
N GLY A 74 -13.61 -11.90 -51.41
CA GLY A 74 -12.86 -11.05 -52.34
C GLY A 74 -11.60 -10.39 -51.75
N LEU A 75 -11.47 -10.32 -50.43
CA LEU A 75 -10.38 -9.63 -49.71
C LEU A 75 -9.04 -10.41 -49.70
N LYS A 76 -8.53 -10.76 -50.89
CA LYS A 76 -7.35 -11.63 -51.07
C LYS A 76 -6.02 -11.01 -50.66
N SER A 77 -5.92 -9.67 -50.63
CA SER A 77 -4.71 -8.93 -50.24
C SER A 77 -4.80 -8.30 -48.86
N LEU A 78 -5.86 -8.58 -48.09
CA LEU A 78 -6.07 -7.91 -46.81
C LEU A 78 -4.97 -8.29 -45.83
N PHE A 79 -4.33 -7.26 -45.27
CA PHE A 79 -3.23 -7.37 -44.33
C PHE A 79 -3.70 -7.02 -42.92
N PHE A 80 -4.51 -5.96 -42.78
CA PHE A 80 -5.00 -5.44 -41.51
C PHE A 80 -6.53 -5.34 -41.49
N LEU A 81 -7.14 -5.96 -40.48
CA LEU A 81 -8.57 -5.86 -40.20
C LEU A 81 -8.77 -5.41 -38.76
N SER A 82 -9.42 -4.25 -38.58
CA SER A 82 -9.87 -3.80 -37.26
C SER A 82 -11.38 -3.73 -37.16
N LEU A 83 -11.89 -4.31 -36.07
CA LEU A 83 -13.30 -4.39 -35.68
C LEU A 83 -13.45 -3.93 -34.21
N LEU A 84 -12.60 -3.00 -33.79
CA LEU A 84 -12.52 -2.54 -32.40
C LEU A 84 -13.85 -1.93 -31.94
N ASN A 85 -14.23 -2.15 -30.68
CA ASN A 85 -15.46 -1.63 -30.06
C ASN A 85 -16.73 -1.87 -30.91
N ASN A 86 -16.97 -3.12 -31.29
CA ASN A 86 -18.21 -3.56 -31.94
C ASN A 86 -19.07 -4.38 -30.96
N SER A 87 -19.97 -5.24 -31.45
CA SER A 87 -20.86 -6.06 -30.61
C SER A 87 -20.80 -7.53 -30.97
N LEU A 88 -19.66 -8.00 -31.51
CA LEU A 88 -19.49 -9.38 -31.94
C LEU A 88 -19.59 -10.34 -30.76
N LYS A 89 -20.56 -11.27 -30.82
CA LYS A 89 -20.76 -12.28 -29.77
C LYS A 89 -19.97 -13.57 -30.01
N HIS A 90 -19.72 -13.88 -31.28
CA HIS A 90 -19.06 -15.11 -31.70
C HIS A 90 -18.23 -14.86 -32.95
N ILE A 91 -17.14 -15.61 -33.07
CA ILE A 91 -16.41 -15.76 -34.30
C ILE A 91 -17.13 -16.81 -35.18
N PRO A 92 -17.22 -16.62 -36.51
CA PRO A 92 -17.83 -17.59 -37.41
C PRO A 92 -17.27 -19.02 -37.24
N ARG A 93 -18.13 -20.04 -37.34
CA ARG A 93 -17.73 -21.46 -37.19
C ARG A 93 -16.69 -21.91 -38.21
N LYS A 94 -16.74 -21.38 -39.44
CA LYS A 94 -15.67 -21.56 -40.43
C LYS A 94 -14.75 -20.37 -40.32
N SER A 95 -13.43 -20.57 -40.47
CA SER A 95 -12.51 -19.45 -40.37
C SER A 95 -12.79 -18.39 -41.41
N PHE A 96 -12.79 -17.13 -40.97
CA PHE A 96 -12.87 -15.99 -41.87
C PHE A 96 -11.55 -15.74 -42.63
N CYS A 97 -10.43 -16.35 -42.22
CA CYS A 97 -9.16 -16.32 -42.95
C CYS A 97 -9.21 -17.09 -44.28
N LEU A 98 -10.20 -17.97 -44.48
CA LEU A 98 -10.47 -18.57 -45.79
C LEU A 98 -10.74 -17.51 -46.88
N GLU A 99 -11.37 -16.41 -46.48
CA GLU A 99 -11.70 -15.29 -47.37
C GLU A 99 -10.53 -14.30 -47.48
N MET A 100 -9.68 -14.23 -46.44
CA MET A 100 -8.56 -13.30 -46.25
C MET A 100 -7.23 -14.03 -45.94
N PRO A 101 -6.65 -14.78 -46.90
CA PRO A 101 -5.51 -15.67 -46.64
C PRO A 101 -4.20 -14.95 -46.30
N ARG A 102 -4.11 -13.63 -46.54
CA ARG A 102 -2.94 -12.79 -46.24
C ARG A 102 -3.08 -11.97 -44.96
N LEU A 103 -4.17 -12.18 -44.21
CA LEU A 103 -4.44 -11.42 -42.99
C LEU A 103 -3.30 -11.62 -42.00
N ASN A 104 -2.68 -10.52 -41.60
CA ASN A 104 -1.52 -10.51 -40.74
C ASN A 104 -1.84 -9.95 -39.36
N TRP A 105 -2.70 -8.94 -39.29
CA TRP A 105 -3.08 -8.29 -38.04
C TRP A 105 -4.60 -8.21 -37.94
N LEU A 106 -5.12 -8.79 -36.86
CA LEU A 106 -6.54 -8.78 -36.53
C LEU A 106 -6.80 -8.16 -35.16
N GLU A 107 -7.64 -7.13 -35.14
CA GLU A 107 -8.12 -6.50 -33.91
C GLU A 107 -9.61 -6.76 -33.69
N LEU A 108 -9.91 -7.39 -32.57
CA LEU A 108 -11.26 -7.71 -32.09
C LEU A 108 -11.50 -7.14 -30.68
N GLU A 109 -10.68 -6.18 -30.25
CA GLU A 109 -10.78 -5.56 -28.93
C GLU A 109 -12.18 -4.93 -28.70
N GLY A 110 -12.67 -5.01 -27.46
CA GLY A 110 -13.90 -4.31 -27.06
C GLY A 110 -15.18 -4.90 -27.66
N ASN A 111 -15.18 -6.21 -27.95
CA ASN A 111 -16.36 -6.94 -28.41
C ASN A 111 -16.98 -7.77 -27.26
N ARG A 112 -17.85 -8.73 -27.57
CA ARG A 112 -18.55 -9.59 -26.60
C ARG A 112 -18.33 -11.06 -26.90
N ILE A 113 -17.15 -11.41 -27.40
CA ILE A 113 -16.82 -12.77 -27.82
C ILE A 113 -16.75 -13.65 -26.57
N ALA A 114 -17.58 -14.68 -26.50
CA ALA A 114 -17.71 -15.52 -25.30
C ALA A 114 -16.80 -16.77 -25.29
N SER A 115 -16.42 -17.28 -26.46
CA SER A 115 -15.57 -18.46 -26.57
C SER A 115 -14.85 -18.53 -27.92
N LEU A 116 -13.70 -19.20 -27.91
CA LEU A 116 -12.90 -19.51 -29.09
C LEU A 116 -12.92 -21.01 -29.35
N LYS A 117 -13.18 -21.39 -30.60
CA LYS A 117 -13.22 -22.78 -31.07
C LYS A 117 -12.02 -23.08 -31.95
N GLY A 118 -11.61 -24.35 -31.99
CA GLY A 118 -10.50 -24.84 -32.81
C GLY A 118 -10.60 -24.43 -34.29
N SER A 119 -11.83 -24.42 -34.81
CA SER A 119 -12.14 -24.09 -36.21
C SER A 119 -12.16 -22.59 -36.54
N ASN A 120 -12.15 -21.69 -35.55
CA ASN A 120 -12.28 -20.26 -35.78
C ASN A 120 -11.08 -19.66 -36.55
N PHE A 121 -9.86 -20.17 -36.31
CA PHE A 121 -8.61 -19.62 -36.85
C PHE A 121 -7.76 -20.64 -37.63
N GLN A 122 -8.34 -21.78 -38.02
CA GLN A 122 -7.62 -22.90 -38.65
C GLN A 122 -6.88 -22.51 -39.95
N GLU A 123 -7.37 -21.53 -40.71
CA GLU A 123 -6.75 -21.06 -41.95
C GLU A 123 -5.89 -19.79 -41.77
N CYS A 124 -5.74 -19.27 -40.55
CA CYS A 124 -5.04 -18.00 -40.27
C CYS A 124 -3.51 -18.16 -40.17
N THR A 125 -2.88 -18.81 -41.15
CA THR A 125 -1.44 -19.17 -41.10
C THR A 125 -0.49 -17.97 -41.26
N ALA A 126 -0.98 -16.84 -41.76
CA ALA A 126 -0.21 -15.61 -41.96
C ALA A 126 -0.29 -14.62 -40.78
N LEU A 127 -1.11 -14.90 -39.76
CA LEU A 127 -1.38 -13.98 -38.67
C LEU A 127 -0.16 -13.82 -37.74
N THR A 128 0.19 -12.58 -37.43
CA THR A 128 1.28 -12.19 -36.51
C THR A 128 0.75 -11.47 -35.27
N VAL A 129 -0.38 -10.77 -35.36
CA VAL A 129 -0.99 -10.03 -34.26
C VAL A 129 -2.45 -10.42 -34.11
N LEU A 130 -2.84 -10.83 -32.91
CA LEU A 130 -4.22 -11.12 -32.53
C LEU A 130 -4.58 -10.40 -31.23
N ALA A 131 -5.38 -9.34 -31.35
CA ALA A 131 -5.89 -8.60 -30.19
C ALA A 131 -7.33 -9.01 -29.87
N LEU A 132 -7.54 -9.66 -28.73
CA LEU A 132 -8.82 -10.10 -28.19
C LEU A 132 -9.13 -9.46 -26.83
N ARG A 133 -8.40 -8.41 -26.49
CA ARG A 133 -8.57 -7.63 -25.25
C ARG A 133 -10.01 -7.19 -25.05
N ARG A 134 -10.45 -7.09 -23.79
CA ARG A 134 -11.76 -6.51 -23.43
C ARG A 134 -12.92 -7.20 -24.16
N ASN A 135 -12.96 -8.53 -24.05
CA ASN A 135 -14.05 -9.38 -24.52
C ASN A 135 -14.69 -10.13 -23.33
N GLU A 136 -15.51 -11.14 -23.61
CA GLU A 136 -16.19 -11.96 -22.59
C GLU A 136 -15.71 -13.42 -22.64
N ILE A 137 -14.48 -13.67 -23.10
CA ILE A 137 -13.98 -15.02 -23.37
C ILE A 137 -13.88 -15.79 -22.07
N GLN A 138 -14.62 -16.90 -21.97
CA GLN A 138 -14.61 -17.80 -20.80
C GLN A 138 -13.83 -19.08 -21.08
N SER A 139 -13.90 -19.58 -22.31
CA SER A 139 -13.25 -20.83 -22.72
C SER A 139 -12.57 -20.69 -24.07
N ILE A 140 -11.40 -21.32 -24.16
CA ILE A 140 -10.59 -21.43 -25.38
C ILE A 140 -10.40 -22.91 -25.62
N GLU A 141 -10.94 -23.43 -26.72
CA GLU A 141 -10.78 -24.84 -27.10
C GLU A 141 -9.32 -25.13 -27.46
N VAL A 142 -8.81 -26.29 -27.05
CA VAL A 142 -7.48 -26.76 -27.44
C VAL A 142 -7.36 -26.76 -28.98
N GLY A 143 -6.26 -26.23 -29.48
CA GLY A 143 -6.03 -26.10 -30.92
C GLY A 143 -6.60 -24.83 -31.57
N SER A 144 -7.31 -23.95 -30.82
CA SER A 144 -7.77 -22.63 -31.33
C SER A 144 -6.65 -21.77 -31.92
N PHE A 145 -5.41 -21.96 -31.44
CA PHE A 145 -4.23 -21.23 -31.91
C PHE A 145 -3.26 -22.07 -32.73
N SER A 146 -3.59 -23.33 -33.02
CA SER A 146 -2.67 -24.32 -33.60
C SER A 146 -2.07 -23.93 -34.95
N SER A 147 -2.82 -23.19 -35.76
CA SER A 147 -2.45 -22.83 -37.14
C SER A 147 -1.66 -21.53 -37.25
N MET A 148 -1.61 -20.73 -36.17
CA MET A 148 -0.97 -19.40 -36.15
C MET A 148 0.50 -19.47 -35.75
N GLN A 149 1.30 -20.28 -36.47
CA GLN A 149 2.71 -20.49 -36.15
C GLN A 149 3.58 -19.22 -36.29
N LYS A 150 3.09 -18.21 -37.01
CA LYS A 150 3.75 -16.91 -37.18
C LYS A 150 3.32 -15.87 -36.15
N LEU A 151 2.47 -16.22 -35.19
CA LEU A 151 1.97 -15.28 -34.19
C LEU A 151 3.13 -14.75 -33.35
N ILE A 152 3.19 -13.43 -33.22
CA ILE A 152 4.20 -12.66 -32.49
C ILE A 152 3.56 -12.03 -31.25
N ASP A 153 2.34 -11.55 -31.37
CA ASP A 153 1.61 -10.83 -30.32
C ASP A 153 0.20 -11.41 -30.13
N LEU A 154 -0.10 -11.78 -28.89
CA LEU A 154 -1.39 -12.29 -28.46
C LEU A 154 -1.85 -11.56 -27.20
N ASP A 155 -2.92 -10.80 -27.34
CA ASP A 155 -3.57 -10.12 -26.22
C ASP A 155 -4.92 -10.75 -25.90
N LEU A 156 -5.00 -11.39 -24.72
CA LEU A 156 -6.18 -11.99 -24.11
C LEU A 156 -6.62 -11.25 -22.85
N SER A 157 -6.04 -10.08 -22.56
CA SER A 157 -6.31 -9.33 -21.33
C SER A 157 -7.76 -8.86 -21.21
N LEU A 158 -8.21 -8.57 -19.99
CA LEU A 158 -9.57 -8.10 -19.70
C LEU A 158 -10.66 -9.01 -20.30
N ASN A 159 -10.55 -10.31 -20.02
CA ASN A 159 -11.53 -11.34 -20.39
C ASN A 159 -12.08 -12.04 -19.14
N ARG A 160 -12.69 -13.22 -19.30
CA ARG A 160 -13.27 -14.02 -18.20
C ARG A 160 -12.69 -15.43 -18.15
N ILE A 161 -11.43 -15.58 -18.56
CA ILE A 161 -10.74 -16.87 -18.63
C ILE A 161 -10.43 -17.34 -17.21
N LYS A 162 -10.86 -18.55 -16.87
CA LYS A 162 -10.63 -19.15 -15.54
C LYS A 162 -9.44 -20.09 -15.50
N GLU A 163 -9.19 -20.75 -16.63
CA GLU A 163 -8.18 -21.79 -16.76
C GLU A 163 -7.55 -21.70 -18.14
N LEU A 164 -6.24 -21.96 -18.20
CA LEU A 164 -5.48 -22.09 -19.43
C LEU A 164 -4.90 -23.50 -19.44
N SER A 165 -5.07 -24.24 -20.53
CA SER A 165 -4.37 -25.51 -20.70
C SER A 165 -2.96 -25.23 -21.23
N PRO A 166 -1.89 -25.88 -20.73
CA PRO A 166 -0.54 -25.78 -21.29
C PRO A 166 -0.50 -26.10 -22.79
N SER A 167 -1.35 -27.02 -23.24
CA SER A 167 -1.47 -27.42 -24.65
C SER A 167 -1.99 -26.32 -25.60
N LEU A 168 -2.57 -25.23 -25.08
CA LEU A 168 -3.09 -24.13 -25.91
C LEU A 168 -1.99 -23.43 -26.71
N PHE A 169 -0.76 -23.41 -26.18
CA PHE A 169 0.33 -22.59 -26.70
C PHE A 169 1.42 -23.39 -27.41
N ILE A 170 1.27 -24.72 -27.54
CA ILE A 170 2.33 -25.63 -28.02
C ILE A 170 2.90 -25.28 -29.40
N ASN A 171 2.06 -24.70 -30.27
CA ASN A 171 2.45 -24.33 -31.64
C ASN A 171 2.90 -22.86 -31.80
N LEU A 172 2.90 -22.07 -30.72
CA LEU A 172 3.19 -20.63 -30.74
C LEU A 172 4.67 -20.32 -30.46
N GLN A 173 5.57 -21.03 -31.13
CA GLN A 173 7.02 -20.92 -30.87
C GLN A 173 7.62 -19.55 -31.20
N ASN A 174 6.97 -18.77 -32.06
CA ASN A 174 7.40 -17.43 -32.47
C ASN A 174 6.81 -16.30 -31.61
N LEU A 175 5.96 -16.62 -30.64
CA LEU A 175 5.30 -15.62 -29.80
C LEU A 175 6.34 -14.86 -28.98
N LYS A 176 6.28 -13.54 -29.07
CA LYS A 176 7.15 -12.61 -28.34
C LYS A 176 6.41 -11.89 -27.23
N GLN A 177 5.11 -11.63 -27.41
CA GLN A 177 4.29 -10.92 -26.44
C GLN A 177 3.03 -11.73 -26.15
N LEU A 178 2.79 -11.96 -24.86
CA LEU A 178 1.57 -12.57 -24.37
C LEU A 178 1.02 -11.71 -23.25
N ASN A 179 -0.22 -11.29 -23.38
CA ASN A 179 -0.92 -10.61 -22.30
C ASN A 179 -2.17 -11.42 -21.90
N ILE A 180 -2.19 -11.88 -20.65
CA ILE A 180 -3.33 -12.59 -20.04
C ILE A 180 -3.91 -11.82 -18.86
N SER A 181 -3.47 -10.57 -18.63
CA SER A 181 -3.83 -9.77 -17.46
C SER A 181 -5.34 -9.58 -17.28
N SER A 182 -5.74 -9.30 -16.04
CA SER A 182 -7.13 -9.01 -15.68
C SER A 182 -8.11 -10.10 -16.15
N ASN A 183 -7.71 -11.37 -16.00
CA ASN A 183 -8.56 -12.54 -16.11
C ASN A 183 -8.69 -13.23 -14.75
N PRO A 184 -9.85 -13.83 -14.43
CA PRO A 184 -10.06 -14.55 -13.17
C PRO A 184 -9.41 -15.95 -13.18
N ILE A 185 -8.12 -16.02 -13.54
CA ILE A 185 -7.36 -17.27 -13.60
C ILE A 185 -7.09 -17.74 -12.17
N ALA A 186 -7.56 -18.93 -11.82
CA ALA A 186 -7.45 -19.46 -10.46
C ALA A 186 -6.09 -20.12 -10.20
N HIS A 187 -5.56 -20.83 -11.20
CA HIS A 187 -4.35 -21.62 -11.08
C HIS A 187 -3.50 -21.51 -12.35
N ILE A 188 -2.19 -21.38 -12.15
CA ILE A 188 -1.16 -21.44 -13.19
C ILE A 188 -0.26 -22.63 -12.84
N SER A 189 -0.12 -23.60 -13.75
CA SER A 189 0.73 -24.76 -13.55
C SER A 189 2.22 -24.41 -13.76
N ASP A 190 3.11 -25.20 -13.17
CA ASP A 190 4.57 -25.01 -13.30
C ASP A 190 5.07 -25.09 -14.76
N ASP A 191 4.37 -25.82 -15.62
CA ASP A 191 4.68 -26.07 -17.04
C ASP A 191 3.88 -25.18 -18.00
N GLN A 192 3.04 -24.28 -17.48
CA GLN A 192 2.09 -23.47 -18.26
C GLN A 192 2.75 -22.69 -19.41
N PHE A 193 4.01 -22.29 -19.21
CA PHE A 193 4.76 -21.44 -20.13
C PHE A 193 5.95 -22.14 -20.81
N ASP A 194 6.12 -23.45 -20.62
CA ASP A 194 7.30 -24.19 -21.10
C ASP A 194 7.41 -24.27 -22.63
N SER A 195 6.28 -24.14 -23.34
CA SER A 195 6.25 -24.14 -24.81
C SER A 195 6.83 -22.87 -25.43
N PHE A 196 7.04 -21.80 -24.65
CA PHE A 196 7.46 -20.50 -25.16
C PHE A 196 8.99 -20.37 -25.24
N VAL A 197 9.51 -20.49 -26.46
CA VAL A 197 10.96 -20.38 -26.73
C VAL A 197 11.42 -18.94 -26.96
N ASN A 198 10.55 -18.09 -27.54
CA ASN A 198 10.90 -16.74 -27.98
C ASN A 198 10.17 -15.61 -27.24
N LEU A 199 9.47 -15.92 -26.15
CA LEU A 199 8.69 -14.93 -25.41
C LEU A 199 9.59 -13.88 -24.76
N GLN A 200 9.27 -12.62 -25.00
CA GLN A 200 10.03 -11.45 -24.54
C GLN A 200 9.26 -10.63 -23.51
N SER A 201 7.92 -10.62 -23.59
CA SER A 201 7.03 -9.89 -22.70
C SER A 201 5.86 -10.77 -22.25
N LEU A 202 5.62 -10.82 -20.94
CA LEU A 202 4.51 -11.55 -20.33
C LEU A 202 3.71 -10.65 -19.38
N GLY A 203 2.46 -10.37 -19.74
CA GLY A 203 1.52 -9.61 -18.93
C GLY A 203 0.62 -10.52 -18.09
N MET A 204 0.69 -10.38 -16.77
CA MET A 204 -0.13 -11.09 -15.77
C MET A 204 -0.59 -10.16 -14.65
N GLU A 205 -0.78 -8.88 -14.97
CA GLU A 205 -1.36 -7.90 -14.06
C GLU A 205 -2.76 -8.38 -13.60
N ASP A 206 -3.13 -8.06 -12.37
CA ASP A 206 -4.39 -8.48 -11.73
C ASP A 206 -4.63 -10.00 -11.60
N ILE A 207 -3.62 -10.85 -11.81
CA ILE A 207 -3.71 -12.30 -11.52
C ILE A 207 -3.08 -12.62 -10.17
N GLU A 208 -3.81 -13.33 -9.32
CA GLU A 208 -3.29 -13.86 -8.06
C GLU A 208 -2.61 -15.22 -8.31
N ILE A 209 -1.39 -15.40 -7.82
CA ILE A 209 -0.63 -16.65 -7.99
C ILE A 209 -0.23 -17.18 -6.61
N PRO A 210 -1.09 -17.96 -5.93
CA PRO A 210 -0.84 -18.39 -4.55
C PRO A 210 0.39 -19.28 -4.38
N ASN A 211 0.65 -20.16 -5.35
CA ASN A 211 1.74 -21.13 -5.33
C ASN A 211 2.85 -20.78 -6.34
N ILE A 212 3.21 -19.50 -6.43
CA ILE A 212 4.23 -19.04 -7.38
C ILE A 212 5.58 -19.72 -7.11
N SER A 213 6.24 -20.18 -8.17
CA SER A 213 7.51 -20.90 -8.08
C SER A 213 8.49 -20.38 -9.14
N ILE A 214 9.80 -20.49 -8.87
CA ILE A 214 10.84 -20.13 -9.86
C ILE A 214 10.74 -21.03 -11.10
N ARG A 215 10.25 -22.26 -10.93
CA ARG A 215 10.11 -23.24 -12.02
C ARG A 215 9.18 -22.74 -13.12
N MET A 216 8.07 -22.08 -12.75
CA MET A 216 7.08 -21.51 -13.69
C MET A 216 7.70 -20.61 -14.78
N PHE A 217 8.80 -19.93 -14.46
CA PHE A 217 9.43 -18.95 -15.35
C PHE A 217 10.82 -19.37 -15.83
N ARG A 218 11.31 -20.55 -15.41
CA ARG A 218 12.69 -20.99 -15.67
C ARG A 218 12.94 -21.29 -17.15
N SER A 219 11.94 -21.81 -17.85
CA SER A 219 12.00 -22.13 -19.28
C SER A 219 12.05 -20.90 -20.17
N LEU A 220 11.60 -19.74 -19.66
CA LEU A 220 11.48 -18.47 -20.41
C LEU A 220 12.81 -17.73 -20.55
N SER A 221 13.76 -18.35 -21.25
CA SER A 221 15.16 -17.87 -21.39
C SER A 221 15.31 -16.50 -22.07
N LYS A 222 14.38 -16.10 -22.93
CA LYS A 222 14.40 -14.82 -23.66
C LYS A 222 13.51 -13.73 -23.05
N LEU A 223 12.90 -14.01 -21.90
CA LEU A 223 11.97 -13.09 -21.26
C LEU A 223 12.71 -11.86 -20.73
N SER A 224 12.24 -10.68 -21.14
CA SER A 224 12.85 -9.39 -20.80
C SER A 224 11.94 -8.54 -19.92
N HIS A 225 10.63 -8.66 -20.12
CA HIS A 225 9.60 -7.91 -19.41
C HIS A 225 8.57 -8.86 -18.82
N ILE A 226 8.25 -8.68 -17.54
CA ILE A 226 7.16 -9.40 -16.88
C ILE A 226 6.37 -8.43 -16.00
N TYR A 227 5.05 -8.52 -16.06
CA TYR A 227 4.15 -7.66 -15.32
C TYR A 227 3.28 -8.52 -14.41
N PHE A 228 3.42 -8.35 -13.10
CA PHE A 228 2.69 -9.08 -12.07
C PHE A 228 1.67 -8.18 -11.38
N LYS A 229 0.75 -8.81 -10.65
CA LYS A 229 -0.15 -8.12 -9.73
C LYS A 229 0.57 -7.55 -8.50
N LYS A 230 1.54 -8.30 -7.95
CA LYS A 230 2.23 -7.96 -6.70
C LYS A 230 3.73 -7.79 -6.92
N PHE A 231 4.36 -6.92 -6.14
CA PHE A 231 5.78 -6.62 -6.31
C PHE A 231 6.67 -7.81 -5.91
N GLU A 232 6.29 -8.55 -4.86
CA GLU A 232 7.07 -9.67 -4.34
C GLU A 232 7.17 -10.85 -5.31
N TYR A 233 6.25 -10.96 -6.29
CA TYR A 233 6.31 -11.98 -7.34
C TYR A 233 7.55 -11.83 -8.24
N CYS A 234 8.10 -10.62 -8.34
CA CYS A 234 9.33 -10.38 -9.06
C CYS A 234 10.53 -11.15 -8.49
N GLY A 235 10.49 -11.54 -7.21
CA GLY A 235 11.51 -12.39 -6.58
C GLY A 235 11.63 -13.77 -7.22
N TYR A 236 10.57 -14.27 -7.87
CA TYR A 236 10.51 -15.58 -8.51
C TYR A 236 11.00 -15.58 -9.97
N SER A 237 11.29 -14.41 -10.53
CA SER A 237 11.76 -14.24 -11.90
C SER A 237 13.11 -13.49 -11.97
N PRO A 238 14.18 -14.01 -11.35
CA PRO A 238 15.44 -13.28 -11.18
C PRO A 238 16.20 -12.99 -12.48
N ASN A 239 15.93 -13.76 -13.54
CA ASN A 239 16.61 -13.62 -14.84
C ASN A 239 15.97 -12.56 -15.75
N VAL A 240 14.84 -11.98 -15.34
CA VAL A 240 14.09 -11.02 -16.15
C VAL A 240 14.64 -9.62 -15.93
N ARG A 241 14.94 -8.90 -17.02
CA ARG A 241 15.56 -7.57 -16.96
C ARG A 241 14.65 -6.50 -16.34
N SER A 242 13.36 -6.55 -16.65
CA SER A 242 12.37 -5.60 -16.15
C SER A 242 11.16 -6.35 -15.59
N CYS A 243 11.00 -6.29 -14.27
CA CYS A 243 9.82 -6.82 -13.59
C CYS A 243 9.02 -5.69 -12.95
N LYS A 244 7.68 -5.70 -13.13
CA LYS A 244 6.76 -4.70 -12.59
C LYS A 244 5.69 -5.39 -11.72
N PRO A 245 5.20 -4.77 -10.64
CA PRO A 245 5.57 -3.44 -10.13
C PRO A 245 6.90 -3.44 -9.36
N ASN A 246 7.59 -2.29 -9.32
CA ASN A 246 8.90 -2.16 -8.63
C ASN A 246 8.76 -1.80 -7.13
N THR A 247 7.54 -1.60 -6.66
CA THR A 247 7.22 -1.07 -5.33
C THR A 247 5.79 -1.44 -4.95
N ASP A 248 5.54 -1.67 -3.66
CA ASP A 248 4.23 -1.70 -3.00
C ASP A 248 3.76 -0.28 -2.58
N GLY A 249 4.40 0.76 -3.11
CA GLY A 249 4.21 2.15 -2.70
C GLY A 249 5.00 2.55 -1.45
N ILE A 250 5.57 1.60 -0.71
CA ILE A 250 6.26 1.80 0.56
C ILE A 250 7.75 1.45 0.37
N SER A 251 8.00 0.18 0.08
CA SER A 251 9.31 -0.41 -0.14
C SER A 251 9.80 -0.16 -1.56
N SER A 252 11.11 -0.17 -1.74
CA SER A 252 11.75 -0.22 -3.06
C SER A 252 12.12 -1.65 -3.42
N PHE A 253 12.42 -1.90 -4.69
CA PHE A 253 12.89 -3.22 -5.15
C PHE A 253 14.12 -3.73 -4.37
N GLU A 254 15.03 -2.81 -4.03
CA GLU A 254 16.29 -3.16 -3.36
C GLU A 254 16.18 -3.10 -1.84
N ASN A 255 15.30 -2.28 -1.28
CA ASN A 255 15.32 -1.97 0.15
C ASN A 255 13.92 -1.79 0.74
N LEU A 256 13.76 -2.24 1.99
CA LEU A 256 12.52 -2.15 2.77
C LEU A 256 12.07 -0.70 2.96
N LEU A 257 13.00 0.19 3.31
CA LEU A 257 12.79 1.63 3.33
C LEU A 257 13.43 2.27 2.09
N ALA A 258 12.59 2.73 1.16
CA ALA A 258 13.06 3.28 -0.11
C ALA A 258 13.95 4.52 0.05
N ASN A 259 13.69 5.37 1.06
CA ASN A 259 14.37 6.65 1.22
C ASN A 259 15.50 6.57 2.27
N ILE A 260 16.71 7.01 1.89
CA ILE A 260 17.87 7.08 2.78
C ILE A 260 17.61 7.92 4.04
N ILE A 261 16.84 8.99 3.89
CA ILE A 261 16.47 9.89 4.98
C ILE A 261 15.65 9.12 6.02
N LEU A 262 14.67 8.32 5.59
CA LEU A 262 13.85 7.49 6.48
C LEU A 262 14.69 6.46 7.23
N ARG A 263 15.69 5.85 6.57
CA ARG A 263 16.59 4.88 7.24
C ARG A 263 17.36 5.50 8.39
N VAL A 264 17.91 6.69 8.18
CA VAL A 264 18.63 7.41 9.24
C VAL A 264 17.68 7.79 10.37
N PHE A 265 16.50 8.34 10.03
CA PHE A 265 15.52 8.76 11.03
C PHE A 265 14.98 7.61 11.88
N VAL A 266 14.75 6.42 11.31
CA VAL A 266 14.29 5.24 12.08
C VAL A 266 15.20 4.98 13.28
N TRP A 267 16.51 4.99 13.08
CA TRP A 267 17.47 4.77 14.17
C TRP A 267 17.46 5.90 15.18
N VAL A 268 17.52 7.16 14.71
CA VAL A 268 17.53 8.34 15.58
C VAL A 268 16.29 8.36 16.47
N VAL A 269 15.11 8.17 15.88
CA VAL A 269 13.83 8.21 16.60
C VAL A 269 13.70 7.02 17.54
N ALA A 270 14.07 5.81 17.12
CA ALA A 270 14.06 4.62 17.99
C ALA A 270 14.91 4.82 19.25
N PHE A 271 16.13 5.36 19.11
CA PHE A 271 17.00 5.63 20.24
C PHE A 271 16.44 6.71 21.16
N ILE A 272 15.95 7.83 20.61
CA ILE A 272 15.35 8.91 21.41
C ILE A 272 14.16 8.39 22.22
N ILE A 273 13.28 7.59 21.61
CA ILE A 273 12.11 7.03 22.29
C ILE A 273 12.54 6.09 23.41
N CYS A 274 13.39 5.10 23.13
CA CYS A 274 13.81 4.11 24.12
C CYS A 274 14.56 4.77 25.28
N PHE A 275 15.61 5.55 25.00
CA PHE A 275 16.41 6.18 26.05
C PHE A 275 15.62 7.25 26.82
N GLY A 276 14.83 8.08 26.13
CA GLY A 276 14.03 9.13 26.75
C GLY A 276 12.99 8.59 27.73
N ASN A 277 12.27 7.53 27.34
CA ASN A 277 11.24 6.92 28.18
C ASN A 277 11.83 6.10 29.33
N ILE A 278 12.91 5.34 29.11
CA ILE A 278 13.63 4.63 30.18
C ILE A 278 14.17 5.63 31.20
N PHE A 279 14.78 6.73 30.74
CA PHE A 279 15.28 7.79 31.62
C PHE A 279 14.17 8.36 32.53
N VAL A 280 12.99 8.62 31.97
CA VAL A 280 11.84 9.11 32.74
C VAL A 280 11.35 8.07 33.75
N ILE A 281 11.29 6.80 33.39
CA ILE A 281 10.91 5.71 34.30
C ILE A 281 11.89 5.63 35.48
N CYS A 282 13.20 5.62 35.23
CA CYS A 282 14.22 5.58 36.27
C CYS A 282 14.15 6.81 37.18
N LEU A 283 14.11 8.00 36.58
CA LEU A 283 14.06 9.27 37.29
C LEU A 283 12.84 9.36 38.20
N ARG A 284 11.66 8.96 37.71
CA ARG A 284 10.40 8.97 38.47
C ARG A 284 10.36 7.89 39.54
N SER A 285 11.07 6.77 39.37
CA SER A 285 11.22 5.73 40.39
C SER A 285 12.15 6.17 41.54
N CYS A 286 13.19 6.94 41.25
CA CYS A 286 14.13 7.43 42.26
C CYS A 286 13.61 8.64 43.05
N ILE A 287 12.74 9.46 42.45
CA ILE A 287 12.21 10.66 43.10
C ILE A 287 10.89 10.34 43.81
N VAL A 288 10.88 10.48 45.14
CA VAL A 288 9.64 10.45 45.94
C VAL A 288 8.77 11.64 45.50
N SER A 289 7.76 11.36 44.67
CA SER A 289 6.81 12.36 44.16
C SER A 289 5.62 12.53 45.12
N GLU A 290 5.15 13.77 45.31
CA GLU A 290 3.95 14.08 46.11
C GLU A 290 2.69 13.32 45.65
N ASN A 291 2.57 13.00 44.35
CA ASN A 291 1.40 12.33 43.77
C ASN A 291 1.74 10.97 43.16
N ARG A 292 1.73 9.90 43.98
CA ARG A 292 2.11 8.54 43.57
C ARG A 292 1.22 7.97 42.44
N HIS A 293 -0.07 8.30 42.41
CA HIS A 293 -1.02 7.85 41.37
C HIS A 293 -0.65 8.34 39.98
N HIS A 294 -0.35 9.65 39.89
CA HIS A 294 0.03 10.29 38.64
C HIS A 294 1.37 9.77 38.11
N THR A 295 2.31 9.49 39.01
CA THR A 295 3.60 8.89 38.66
C THR A 295 3.44 7.48 38.09
N MET A 296 2.54 6.65 38.64
CA MET A 296 2.26 5.31 38.08
C MET A 296 1.70 5.38 36.66
N ALA A 297 0.77 6.30 36.38
CA ALA A 297 0.21 6.48 35.04
C ALA A 297 1.25 6.94 34.02
N ILE A 298 2.12 7.91 34.38
CA ILE A 298 3.23 8.34 33.52
C ILE A 298 4.21 7.19 33.24
N GLN A 299 4.55 6.39 34.26
CA GLN A 299 5.43 5.23 34.07
C GLN A 299 4.81 4.21 33.12
N SER A 300 3.51 3.95 33.26
CA SER A 300 2.78 3.07 32.33
C SER A 300 2.77 3.60 30.90
N LEU A 301 2.63 4.92 30.70
CA LEU A 301 2.69 5.55 29.39
C LEU A 301 4.09 5.40 28.77
N CYS A 302 5.15 5.64 29.55
CA CYS A 302 6.53 5.44 29.10
C CYS A 302 6.80 3.98 28.71
N CYS A 303 6.21 3.00 29.42
CA CYS A 303 6.31 1.59 29.04
C CYS A 303 5.64 1.32 27.69
N ALA A 304 4.46 1.89 27.44
CA ALA A 304 3.78 1.77 26.15
C ALA A 304 4.59 2.43 25.02
N ASP A 305 5.09 3.65 25.23
CA ASP A 305 5.92 4.39 24.26
C ASP A 305 7.24 3.66 23.94
N CYS A 306 7.88 3.01 24.92
CA CYS A 306 9.07 2.18 24.68
C CYS A 306 8.81 1.06 23.66
N LEU A 307 7.60 0.48 23.63
CA LEU A 307 7.27 -0.56 22.66
C LEU A 307 7.30 -0.04 21.21
N MET A 308 6.94 1.22 20.97
CA MET A 308 7.09 1.87 19.66
C MET A 308 8.57 2.00 19.27
N GLY A 309 9.43 2.35 20.22
CA GLY A 309 10.89 2.41 19.99
C GLY A 309 11.48 1.04 19.64
N VAL A 310 11.03 -0.02 20.31
CA VAL A 310 11.42 -1.41 20.00
C VAL A 310 10.93 -1.82 18.60
N TYR A 311 9.70 -1.46 18.24
CA TYR A 311 9.17 -1.67 16.87
C TYR A 311 10.09 -1.03 15.82
N LEU A 312 10.41 0.26 15.96
CA LEU A 312 11.28 0.97 15.00
C LEU A 312 12.69 0.37 14.92
N PHE A 313 13.25 -0.04 16.06
CA PHE A 313 14.55 -0.71 16.11
C PHE A 313 14.57 -1.96 15.23
N PHE A 314 13.54 -2.81 15.33
CA PHE A 314 13.47 -4.02 14.49
C PHE A 314 13.26 -3.68 13.02
N ILE A 315 12.42 -2.70 12.68
CA ILE A 315 12.26 -2.25 11.28
C ILE A 315 13.62 -1.79 10.71
N GLY A 316 14.38 -0.99 11.46
CA GLY A 316 15.72 -0.58 11.05
C GLY A 316 16.70 -1.74 10.91
N ALA A 317 16.66 -2.73 11.81
CA ALA A 317 17.51 -3.91 11.75
C ALA A 317 17.21 -4.80 10.53
N PHE A 318 15.94 -5.00 10.21
CA PHE A 318 15.54 -5.79 9.03
C PHE A 318 15.74 -5.04 7.71
N ASP A 319 15.64 -3.71 7.70
CA ASP A 319 16.04 -2.90 6.54
C ASP A 319 17.54 -3.09 6.23
N ILE A 320 18.42 -3.08 7.24
CA ILE A 320 19.85 -3.40 7.05
C ILE A 320 20.04 -4.84 6.56
N LYS A 321 19.33 -5.80 7.17
CA LYS A 321 19.44 -7.23 6.82
C LYS A 321 19.12 -7.51 5.35
N TYR A 322 18.14 -6.80 4.80
CA TYR A 322 17.66 -7.01 3.43
C TYR A 322 18.12 -5.92 2.45
N CYS A 323 19.10 -5.11 2.83
CA CYS A 323 19.61 -4.01 2.02
C CYS A 323 20.17 -4.52 0.68
N GLY A 324 19.74 -3.91 -0.43
CA GLY A 324 20.15 -4.25 -1.80
C GLY A 324 19.38 -5.40 -2.47
N GLU A 325 18.72 -6.27 -1.71
CA GLU A 325 18.01 -7.45 -2.25
C GLU A 325 16.62 -7.69 -1.62
N TYR A 326 15.96 -6.64 -1.13
CA TYR A 326 14.70 -6.77 -0.38
C TYR A 326 13.61 -7.55 -1.11
N ASN A 327 13.42 -7.33 -2.42
CA ASN A 327 12.38 -8.00 -3.19
C ASN A 327 12.45 -9.54 -3.13
N ARG A 328 13.65 -10.14 -3.08
CA ARG A 328 13.80 -11.60 -2.95
C ARG A 328 13.26 -12.14 -1.63
N HIS A 329 13.29 -11.31 -0.59
CA HIS A 329 12.86 -11.66 0.76
C HIS A 329 11.51 -11.06 1.14
N ALA A 330 10.91 -10.23 0.29
CA ALA A 330 9.70 -9.48 0.59
C ALA A 330 8.54 -10.39 1.00
N GLN A 331 8.24 -11.43 0.21
CA GLN A 331 7.18 -12.38 0.54
C GLN A 331 7.46 -13.12 1.86
N LEU A 332 8.67 -13.66 2.02
CA LEU A 332 9.08 -14.38 3.23
C LEU A 332 9.02 -13.49 4.48
N TRP A 333 9.43 -12.22 4.35
CA TRP A 333 9.40 -11.24 5.44
C TRP A 333 7.96 -10.89 5.82
N MET A 334 7.13 -10.51 4.85
CA MET A 334 5.74 -10.10 5.06
C MET A 334 4.88 -11.25 5.61
N GLU A 335 5.12 -12.49 5.19
CA GLU A 335 4.40 -13.66 5.72
C GLU A 335 4.96 -14.18 7.06
N SER A 336 6.13 -13.70 7.49
CA SER A 336 6.79 -14.19 8.69
C SER A 336 6.03 -13.83 9.98
N LEU A 337 6.13 -14.73 10.96
CA LEU A 337 5.69 -14.45 12.33
C LEU A 337 6.43 -13.23 12.94
N GLN A 338 7.68 -12.99 12.53
CA GLN A 338 8.48 -11.87 13.01
C GLN A 338 7.83 -10.53 12.64
N CYS A 339 7.49 -10.33 11.36
CA CYS A 339 6.79 -9.14 10.90
C CYS A 339 5.45 -8.97 11.62
N GLN A 340 4.67 -10.05 11.76
CA GLN A 340 3.37 -9.99 12.44
C GLN A 340 3.48 -9.60 13.92
N LEU A 341 4.46 -10.14 14.65
CA LEU A 341 4.69 -9.79 16.06
C LEU A 341 5.17 -8.35 16.22
N ILE A 342 6.07 -7.89 15.34
CA ILE A 342 6.55 -6.50 15.31
C ILE A 342 5.38 -5.53 15.06
N GLY A 343 4.49 -5.85 14.12
CA GLY A 343 3.27 -5.08 13.88
C GLY A 343 2.30 -5.07 15.07
N CYS A 344 2.14 -6.21 15.73
CA CYS A 344 1.33 -6.35 16.95
C CYS A 344 1.85 -5.45 18.09
N LEU A 345 3.18 -5.39 18.28
CA LEU A 345 3.84 -4.49 19.22
C LEU A 345 3.55 -3.01 18.93
N ALA A 346 3.56 -2.62 17.65
CA ALA A 346 3.25 -1.25 17.24
C ALA A 346 1.82 -0.84 17.59
N ILE A 347 0.82 -1.68 17.27
CA ILE A 347 -0.59 -1.43 17.61
C ILE A 347 -0.81 -1.42 19.12
N LEU A 348 -0.22 -2.37 19.84
CA LEU A 348 -0.29 -2.39 21.30
C LEU A 348 0.24 -1.07 21.89
N SER A 349 1.37 -0.59 21.38
CA SER A 349 1.96 0.68 21.81
C SER A 349 1.04 1.88 21.56
N THR A 350 0.53 2.05 20.34
CA THR A 350 -0.29 3.22 19.98
C THR A 350 -1.60 3.26 20.75
N GLU A 351 -2.31 2.13 20.79
CA GLU A 351 -3.66 2.08 21.34
C GLU A 351 -3.63 2.20 22.87
N VAL A 352 -2.68 1.54 23.54
CA VAL A 352 -2.49 1.69 24.99
C VAL A 352 -2.12 3.13 25.33
N SER A 353 -1.28 3.79 24.53
CA SER A 353 -0.88 5.18 24.77
C SER A 353 -2.07 6.14 24.69
N VAL A 354 -2.92 6.03 23.66
CA VAL A 354 -4.13 6.87 23.52
C VAL A 354 -5.11 6.64 24.67
N MET A 355 -5.32 5.39 25.08
CA MET A 355 -6.18 5.07 26.22
C MET A 355 -5.62 5.60 27.55
N LEU A 356 -4.30 5.54 27.77
CA LEU A 356 -3.63 6.09 28.95
C LEU A 356 -3.70 7.62 28.99
N LEU A 357 -3.51 8.29 27.84
CA LEU A 357 -3.70 9.72 27.71
C LEU A 357 -5.13 10.12 28.09
N THR A 358 -6.12 9.44 27.52
CA THR A 358 -7.53 9.65 27.86
C THR A 358 -7.78 9.47 29.36
N TYR A 359 -7.29 8.39 29.96
CA TYR A 359 -7.40 8.15 31.40
C TYR A 359 -6.78 9.28 32.23
N MET A 360 -5.55 9.69 31.92
CA MET A 360 -4.85 10.76 32.63
C MET A 360 -5.61 12.09 32.55
N THR A 361 -6.17 12.41 31.38
CA THR A 361 -6.96 13.65 31.19
C THR A 361 -8.26 13.63 31.98
N LEU A 362 -8.99 12.51 31.97
CA LEU A 362 -10.24 12.35 32.72
C LEU A 362 -9.99 12.41 34.23
N GLN A 363 -8.97 11.73 34.72
CA GLN A 363 -8.59 11.77 36.13
C GLN A 363 -8.30 13.22 36.58
N LYS A 364 -7.58 13.99 35.76
CA LYS A 364 -7.29 15.41 36.05
C LYS A 364 -8.54 16.28 35.99
N CYS A 365 -9.38 16.10 34.99
CA CYS A 365 -10.65 16.80 34.87
C CYS A 365 -11.52 16.59 36.11
N LEU A 366 -11.66 15.36 36.59
CA LEU A 366 -12.46 15.05 37.78
C LEU A 366 -11.92 15.73 39.04
N CYS A 367 -10.61 15.72 39.25
CA CYS A 367 -10.00 16.39 40.41
C CYS A 367 -10.16 17.92 40.38
N ILE A 368 -10.10 18.55 39.21
CA ILE A 368 -10.17 20.02 39.07
C ILE A 368 -11.61 20.53 39.07
N VAL A 369 -12.53 19.80 38.45
CA VAL A 369 -13.95 20.19 38.35
C VAL A 369 -14.70 19.92 39.67
N PHE A 370 -14.35 18.85 40.39
CA PHE A 370 -15.04 18.44 41.61
C PHE A 370 -14.11 18.34 42.84
N PRO A 371 -13.57 19.47 43.34
CA PRO A 371 -12.59 19.46 44.43
C PRO A 371 -13.13 18.97 45.79
N PHE A 372 -14.44 19.09 46.05
CA PHE A 372 -15.07 18.75 47.34
C PHE A 372 -15.74 17.36 47.37
N ARG A 373 -15.89 16.72 46.22
CA ARG A 373 -16.27 15.32 46.17
C ARG A 373 -14.96 14.57 46.41
N ASN A 374 -14.87 13.71 47.43
CA ASN A 374 -13.67 12.89 47.75
C ASN A 374 -13.34 11.86 46.64
N TYR A 375 -13.23 12.32 45.40
CA TYR A 375 -12.92 11.55 44.21
C TYR A 375 -11.39 11.51 44.04
N GLN A 376 -10.68 11.06 45.08
CA GLN A 376 -9.28 10.68 44.95
C GLN A 376 -9.23 9.20 44.60
N ALA A 377 -8.91 8.91 43.35
CA ALA A 377 -8.74 7.53 42.90
C ALA A 377 -7.66 6.85 43.74
N GLY A 378 -8.07 5.86 44.55
CA GLY A 378 -7.16 5.12 45.40
C GLY A 378 -6.11 4.36 44.59
N ARG A 379 -5.03 3.91 45.26
CA ARG A 379 -3.93 3.17 44.60
C ARG A 379 -4.43 1.91 43.89
N LYS A 380 -5.32 1.16 44.55
CA LYS A 380 -5.94 -0.05 43.99
C LYS A 380 -6.80 0.26 42.76
N GLN A 381 -7.56 1.35 42.80
CA GLN A 381 -8.41 1.78 41.68
C GLN A 381 -7.57 2.25 40.49
N THR A 382 -6.51 3.02 40.72
CA THR A 382 -5.57 3.42 39.65
C THR A 382 -4.94 2.19 39.01
N LEU A 383 -4.43 1.25 39.82
CA LEU A 383 -3.82 0.02 39.32
C LEU A 383 -4.81 -0.83 38.51
N PHE A 384 -6.05 -0.96 38.98
CA PHE A 384 -7.10 -1.67 38.26
C PHE A 384 -7.34 -1.09 36.86
N PHE A 385 -7.48 0.23 36.74
CA PHE A 385 -7.68 0.87 35.43
C PHE A 385 -6.48 0.71 34.51
N LEU A 386 -5.25 0.83 35.04
CA LEU A 386 -4.04 0.62 34.24
C LEU A 386 -3.97 -0.83 33.70
N ILE A 387 -4.24 -1.83 34.55
CA ILE A 387 -4.29 -3.24 34.14
C ILE A 387 -5.38 -3.46 33.09
N PHE A 388 -6.57 -2.88 33.29
CA PHE A 388 -7.67 -2.97 32.34
C PHE A 388 -7.31 -2.38 30.97
N ILE A 389 -6.66 -1.22 30.93
CA ILE A 389 -6.20 -0.59 29.69
C ILE A 389 -5.20 -1.49 28.96
N TRP A 390 -4.24 -2.09 29.68
CA TRP A 390 -3.30 -3.04 29.08
C TRP A 390 -4.00 -4.28 28.53
N ILE A 391 -4.92 -4.88 29.28
CA ILE A 391 -5.71 -6.03 28.82
C ILE A 391 -6.47 -5.67 27.54
N LEU A 392 -7.14 -4.53 27.50
CA LEU A 392 -7.86 -4.06 26.32
C LEU A 392 -6.92 -3.85 25.13
N GLY A 393 -5.75 -3.25 25.36
CA GLY A 393 -4.72 -3.08 24.34
C GLY A 393 -4.20 -4.40 23.76
N PHE A 394 -3.92 -5.39 24.62
CA PHE A 394 -3.52 -6.73 24.19
C PHE A 394 -4.63 -7.43 23.41
N MET A 395 -5.89 -7.30 23.84
CA MET A 395 -7.02 -7.84 23.10
C MET A 395 -7.11 -7.23 21.70
N ILE A 396 -7.00 -5.90 21.58
CA ILE A 396 -6.99 -5.20 20.29
C ILE A 396 -5.82 -5.68 19.40
N ALA A 397 -4.62 -5.81 19.95
CA ALA A 397 -3.46 -6.23 19.17
C ALA A 397 -3.50 -7.73 18.75
N ILE A 398 -4.13 -8.59 19.55
CA ILE A 398 -4.12 -10.06 19.32
C ILE A 398 -5.31 -10.54 18.48
N ILE A 399 -6.47 -9.88 18.52
CA ILE A 399 -7.67 -10.28 17.76
C ILE A 399 -7.40 -10.64 16.29
N PRO A 400 -6.58 -9.89 15.52
CA PRO A 400 -6.30 -10.23 14.12
C PRO A 400 -5.65 -11.60 13.89
N PHE A 401 -5.03 -12.21 14.91
CA PHE A 401 -4.46 -13.56 14.82
C PHE A 401 -5.50 -14.68 14.92
N TRP A 402 -6.71 -14.39 15.42
CA TRP A 402 -7.71 -15.43 15.74
C TRP A 402 -8.27 -16.11 14.49
N ASP A 403 -8.54 -15.34 13.43
CA ASP A 403 -9.12 -15.88 12.20
C ASP A 403 -8.46 -15.32 10.92
N LYS A 404 -7.64 -16.16 10.29
CA LYS A 404 -7.01 -15.87 8.99
C LYS A 404 -8.03 -15.73 7.86
N GLN A 405 -9.22 -16.33 7.97
CA GLN A 405 -10.26 -16.15 6.95
C GLN A 405 -10.83 -14.74 6.95
N THR A 406 -11.10 -14.16 8.12
CA THR A 406 -11.62 -12.80 8.25
C THR A 406 -10.54 -11.73 8.09
N PHE A 407 -9.37 -11.90 8.71
CA PHE A 407 -8.34 -10.86 8.77
C PHE A 407 -7.23 -11.01 7.71
N GLY A 408 -6.99 -12.22 7.23
CA GLY A 408 -5.84 -12.53 6.36
C GLY A 408 -4.51 -12.28 7.07
N ASN A 409 -3.47 -11.94 6.32
CA ASN A 409 -2.20 -11.48 6.88
C ASN A 409 -2.32 -10.00 7.30
N TYR A 410 -3.01 -9.72 8.41
CA TYR A 410 -3.39 -8.34 8.80
C TYR A 410 -2.18 -7.40 8.98
N TYR A 411 -1.16 -7.86 9.72
CA TYR A 411 0.05 -7.08 9.99
C TYR A 411 1.03 -7.12 8.82
N GLY A 412 1.21 -8.27 8.19
CA GLY A 412 2.20 -8.48 7.14
C GLY A 412 1.74 -8.13 5.73
N ARG A 413 0.97 -7.05 5.55
CA ARG A 413 0.55 -6.61 4.20
C ARG A 413 1.56 -5.70 3.51
N ASN A 414 2.43 -5.09 4.28
CA ASN A 414 3.45 -4.17 3.78
C ASN A 414 4.78 -4.45 4.47
N GLY A 415 5.85 -3.92 3.89
CA GLY A 415 7.20 -4.11 4.42
C GLY A 415 7.43 -3.59 5.84
N VAL A 416 6.64 -2.62 6.32
CA VAL A 416 6.75 -2.03 7.66
C VAL A 416 5.87 -2.69 8.73
N CYS A 417 5.10 -3.72 8.35
CA CYS A 417 4.26 -4.50 9.24
C CYS A 417 3.18 -3.70 9.99
N PHE A 418 2.69 -2.58 9.43
CA PHE A 418 1.74 -1.67 10.11
C PHE A 418 0.42 -1.55 9.33
N PRO A 419 -0.75 -1.85 9.94
CA PRO A 419 -2.03 -2.00 9.25
C PRO A 419 -2.77 -0.66 9.00
N LEU A 420 -2.04 0.37 8.56
CA LEU A 420 -2.64 1.67 8.20
C LEU A 420 -3.08 1.72 6.74
N HIS A 421 -2.31 1.07 5.85
CA HIS A 421 -2.58 1.03 4.42
C HIS A 421 -3.85 0.23 4.13
N SER A 422 -4.87 0.88 3.52
CA SER A 422 -6.07 0.21 3.06
C SER A 422 -6.01 0.10 1.54
N ASP A 423 -5.47 -1.02 1.07
CA ASP A 423 -5.60 -1.41 -0.32
C ASP A 423 -7.05 -1.76 -0.67
N LEU A 424 -7.44 -1.49 -1.91
CA LEU A 424 -8.70 -1.95 -2.50
C LEU A 424 -8.92 -3.47 -2.33
N MET A 425 -7.82 -4.25 -2.24
CA MET A 425 -7.78 -5.71 -2.09
C MET A 425 -7.91 -6.22 -0.64
N GLU A 426 -8.08 -5.33 0.34
CA GLU A 426 -8.24 -5.71 1.74
C GLU A 426 -9.53 -6.53 1.98
N LYS A 427 -9.40 -7.65 2.71
CA LYS A 427 -10.58 -8.42 3.15
C LYS A 427 -11.54 -7.51 3.93
N PRO A 428 -12.86 -7.61 3.71
CA PRO A 428 -13.83 -6.70 4.31
C PRO A 428 -13.81 -6.70 5.85
N GLY A 429 -13.47 -7.83 6.48
CA GLY A 429 -13.33 -7.94 7.94
C GLY A 429 -12.17 -7.09 8.49
N ALA A 430 -10.98 -7.24 7.91
CA ALA A 430 -9.80 -6.45 8.27
C ALA A 430 -10.02 -4.93 8.09
N ARG A 431 -10.65 -4.52 6.98
CA ARG A 431 -10.93 -3.10 6.71
C ARG A 431 -11.83 -2.50 7.79
N ARG A 432 -12.91 -3.20 8.15
CA ARG A 432 -13.84 -2.77 9.20
C ARG A 432 -13.14 -2.67 10.55
N TYR A 433 -12.28 -3.63 10.86
CA TYR A 433 -11.54 -3.65 12.11
C TYR A 433 -10.52 -2.51 12.23
N SER A 434 -9.67 -2.33 11.21
CA SER A 434 -8.70 -1.22 11.14
C SER A 434 -9.39 0.14 11.22
N THR A 435 -10.53 0.30 10.52
CA THR A 435 -11.35 1.52 10.60
C THR A 435 -11.94 1.73 12.00
N GLY A 436 -12.46 0.67 12.63
CA GLY A 436 -13.01 0.73 13.98
C GLY A 436 -11.99 1.17 15.03
N ILE A 437 -10.74 0.73 14.92
CA ILE A 437 -9.66 1.15 15.81
C ILE A 437 -9.23 2.59 15.50
N PHE A 438 -8.70 2.81 14.30
CA PHE A 438 -8.03 4.07 13.97
C PHE A 438 -8.97 5.25 13.81
N LEU A 439 -10.21 5.03 13.38
CA LEU A 439 -11.21 6.10 13.24
C LEU A 439 -12.28 6.04 14.34
N GLY A 440 -12.70 4.86 14.80
CA GLY A 440 -13.73 4.75 15.83
C GLY A 440 -13.19 5.04 17.24
N LEU A 441 -12.37 4.13 17.77
CA LEU A 441 -11.85 4.19 19.14
C LEU A 441 -11.02 5.46 19.37
N ASN A 442 -10.10 5.77 18.45
CA ASN A 442 -9.22 6.93 18.62
C ASN A 442 -9.99 8.25 18.52
N LEU A 443 -10.93 8.40 17.59
CA LEU A 443 -11.77 9.60 17.52
C LEU A 443 -12.60 9.78 18.80
N PHE A 444 -13.18 8.69 19.32
CA PHE A 444 -13.91 8.71 20.59
C PHE A 444 -13.02 9.18 21.74
N ALA A 445 -11.80 8.64 21.85
CA ALA A 445 -10.80 9.07 22.83
C ALA A 445 -10.49 10.57 22.70
N PHE A 446 -10.26 11.07 21.49
CA PHE A 446 -10.02 12.51 21.26
C PHE A 446 -11.20 13.39 21.64
N VAL A 447 -12.42 12.99 21.32
CA VAL A 447 -13.63 13.75 21.72
C VAL A 447 -13.72 13.81 23.25
N MET A 448 -13.51 12.68 23.94
CA MET A 448 -13.51 12.64 25.41
C MET A 448 -12.43 13.53 26.02
N ILE A 449 -11.24 13.53 25.42
CA ILE A 449 -10.13 14.40 25.80
C ILE A 449 -10.55 15.88 25.64
N VAL A 450 -11.00 16.30 24.46
CA VAL A 450 -11.39 17.70 24.18
C VAL A 450 -12.49 18.18 25.12
N LEU A 451 -13.52 17.36 25.36
CA LEU A 451 -14.60 17.68 26.31
C LEU A 451 -14.07 17.85 27.74
N SER A 452 -13.16 16.96 28.17
CA SER A 452 -12.54 17.03 29.49
C SER A 452 -11.70 18.30 29.68
N TYR A 453 -10.90 18.69 28.68
CA TYR A 453 -10.14 19.95 28.74
C TYR A 453 -11.02 21.17 28.73
N THR A 454 -12.07 21.18 27.90
CA THR A 454 -13.02 22.30 27.84
C THR A 454 -13.68 22.51 29.21
N SER A 455 -14.11 21.42 29.85
CA SER A 455 -14.66 21.42 31.21
C SER A 455 -13.64 21.91 32.25
N MET A 456 -12.40 21.42 32.17
CA MET A 456 -11.31 21.82 33.07
C MET A 456 -11.00 23.32 32.95
N PHE A 457 -10.81 23.85 31.74
CA PHE A 457 -10.54 25.27 31.51
C PHE A 457 -11.71 26.17 31.94
N TYR A 458 -12.95 25.73 31.67
CA TYR A 458 -14.13 26.46 32.12
C TYR A 458 -14.20 26.52 33.66
N SER A 459 -13.95 25.40 34.34
CA SER A 459 -13.92 25.36 35.82
C SER A 459 -12.83 26.28 36.38
N VAL A 460 -11.62 26.25 35.81
CA VAL A 460 -10.50 27.12 36.20
C VAL A 460 -10.83 28.59 35.98
N MET A 461 -11.45 28.95 34.85
CA MET A 461 -11.86 30.34 34.59
C MET A 461 -12.93 30.81 35.57
N LYS A 462 -13.88 29.94 35.93
CA LYS A 462 -14.91 30.23 36.94
C LYS A 462 -14.31 30.41 38.33
N THR A 463 -13.37 29.56 38.74
CA THR A 463 -12.69 29.65 40.04
C THR A 463 -11.65 30.78 40.10
N SER A 464 -11.14 31.27 38.96
CA SER A 464 -10.22 32.42 38.90
C SER A 464 -10.78 33.69 39.53
N LYS A 465 -12.11 33.89 39.43
CA LYS A 465 -12.79 35.09 39.92
C LYS A 465 -12.89 35.13 41.45
N THR A 466 -12.64 34.00 42.12
CA THR A 466 -12.85 33.82 43.57
C THR A 466 -11.61 33.32 44.31
N ALA A 467 -10.57 32.86 43.62
CA ALA A 467 -9.39 32.22 44.21
C ALA A 467 -8.19 33.17 44.40
N ARG A 468 -7.34 32.87 45.40
CA ARG A 468 -6.08 33.59 45.70
C ARG A 468 -5.08 33.44 44.54
N GLN A 469 -4.51 34.55 44.06
CA GLN A 469 -3.64 34.63 42.86
C GLN A 469 -2.61 33.49 42.72
N ARG A 470 -1.87 33.15 43.79
CA ARG A 470 -0.81 32.10 43.75
C ARG A 470 -1.33 30.68 43.52
N ILE A 471 -2.53 30.34 44.01
CA ILE A 471 -3.12 29.01 43.80
C ILE A 471 -3.61 28.90 42.35
N PHE A 472 -4.22 29.98 41.86
CA PHE A 472 -4.66 30.10 40.48
C PHE A 472 -3.50 29.95 39.47
N ASP A 473 -2.38 30.64 39.69
CA ASP A 473 -1.21 30.56 38.79
C ASP A 473 -0.63 29.13 38.69
N ARG A 474 -0.66 28.37 39.80
CA ARG A 474 -0.19 26.98 39.83
C ARG A 474 -1.09 26.04 39.02
N GLU A 475 -2.40 26.13 39.20
CA GLU A 475 -3.38 25.29 38.48
C GLU A 475 -3.40 25.62 36.98
N VAL A 476 -3.30 26.90 36.60
CA VAL A 476 -3.23 27.33 35.18
C VAL A 476 -1.96 26.84 34.51
N THR A 477 -0.81 26.90 35.20
CA THR A 477 0.47 26.41 34.66
C THR A 477 0.42 24.90 34.41
N ILE A 478 -0.23 24.15 35.31
CA ILE A 478 -0.44 22.70 35.16
C ILE A 478 -1.39 22.43 33.98
N ALA A 479 -2.52 23.12 33.89
CA ALA A 479 -3.49 22.97 32.81
C ALA A 479 -2.91 23.26 31.41
N LYS A 480 -2.15 24.36 31.26
CA LYS A 480 -1.45 24.71 30.01
C LYS A 480 -0.48 23.63 29.55
N ARG A 481 0.21 22.98 30.48
CA ARG A 481 1.15 21.90 30.16
C ARG A 481 0.45 20.66 29.62
N PHE A 482 -0.63 20.25 30.28
CA PHE A 482 -1.48 19.15 29.84
C PHE A 482 -2.12 19.44 28.47
N PHE A 483 -2.49 20.69 28.20
CA PHE A 483 -2.97 21.11 26.89
C PHE A 483 -1.92 20.87 25.79
N PHE A 484 -0.66 21.27 25.98
CA PHE A 484 0.38 21.06 24.96
C PHE A 484 0.62 19.58 24.66
N ILE A 485 0.54 18.72 25.67
CA ILE A 485 0.70 17.27 25.48
C ILE A 485 -0.40 16.70 24.58
N VAL A 486 -1.64 17.04 24.89
CA VAL A 486 -2.78 16.56 24.10
C VAL A 486 -2.81 17.19 22.71
N PHE A 487 -2.38 18.45 22.61
CA PHE A 487 -2.26 19.12 21.32
C PHE A 487 -1.22 18.44 20.43
N THR A 488 -0.03 18.10 20.95
CA THR A 488 0.99 17.39 20.18
C THR A 488 0.55 16.00 19.76
N ASP A 489 -0.16 15.28 20.63
CA ASP A 489 -0.76 13.98 20.30
C ASP A 489 -1.82 14.13 19.20
N ALA A 490 -2.78 15.05 19.35
CA ALA A 490 -3.82 15.30 18.36
C ALA A 490 -3.25 15.65 16.97
N LEU A 491 -2.19 16.46 16.90
CA LEU A 491 -1.51 16.78 15.65
C LEU A 491 -0.94 15.54 14.95
N CYS A 492 -0.45 14.55 15.69
CA CYS A 492 0.09 13.32 15.13
C CYS A 492 -1.02 12.39 14.59
N TRP A 493 -2.24 12.51 15.11
CA TRP A 493 -3.39 11.70 14.70
C TRP A 493 -4.21 12.30 13.55
N ILE A 494 -4.16 13.62 13.32
CA ILE A 494 -4.85 14.28 12.19
C ILE A 494 -4.53 13.61 10.84
N PRO A 495 -3.27 13.35 10.47
CA PRO A 495 -2.95 12.67 9.21
C PRO A 495 -3.59 11.28 9.12
N ILE A 496 -3.62 10.53 10.22
CA ILE A 496 -4.18 9.17 10.26
C ILE A 496 -5.70 9.21 10.01
N PHE A 497 -6.42 10.12 10.67
CA PHE A 497 -7.85 10.32 10.42
C PHE A 497 -8.10 10.75 8.97
N LEU A 498 -7.29 11.66 8.45
CA LEU A 498 -7.39 12.12 7.06
C LEU A 498 -7.19 10.95 6.08
N PHE A 499 -6.14 10.14 6.24
CA PHE A 499 -5.90 9.00 5.35
C PHE A 499 -6.98 7.94 5.44
N LYS A 500 -7.47 7.61 6.64
CA LYS A 500 -8.55 6.63 6.78
C LYS A 500 -9.88 7.13 6.21
N THR A 501 -10.21 8.41 6.39
CA THR A 501 -11.43 9.00 5.78
C THR A 501 -11.34 9.05 4.26
N LEU A 502 -10.20 9.46 3.69
CA LEU A 502 -9.99 9.48 2.25
C LEU A 502 -9.96 8.07 1.64
N SER A 503 -9.43 7.09 2.37
CA SER A 503 -9.48 5.68 1.96
C SER A 503 -10.92 5.14 1.91
N LEU A 504 -11.80 5.55 2.83
CA LEU A 504 -13.23 5.21 2.77
C LEU A 504 -13.94 5.84 1.56
N LEU A 505 -13.43 6.98 1.07
CA LEU A 505 -13.90 7.65 -0.15
C LEU A 505 -13.29 7.06 -1.44
N GLN A 506 -12.52 5.97 -1.34
CA GLN A 506 -11.85 5.29 -2.47
C GLN A 506 -10.89 6.19 -3.27
N VAL A 507 -10.28 7.17 -2.61
CA VAL A 507 -9.23 8.02 -3.22
C VAL A 507 -7.88 7.31 -3.06
N GLU A 508 -7.16 7.11 -4.17
CA GLU A 508 -5.83 6.50 -4.16
C GLU A 508 -4.73 7.51 -3.76
N PHE A 509 -3.79 7.10 -2.90
CA PHE A 509 -2.63 7.89 -2.50
C PHE A 509 -1.35 7.10 -2.68
N THR A 510 -0.24 7.81 -2.93
CA THR A 510 1.09 7.20 -2.98
C THR A 510 1.48 6.65 -1.60
N GLY A 511 1.87 5.37 -1.54
CA GLY A 511 2.28 4.71 -0.28
C GLY A 511 3.45 5.41 0.45
N THR A 512 4.22 6.26 -0.25
CA THR A 512 5.33 7.01 0.33
C THR A 512 4.88 7.96 1.44
N ILE A 513 3.69 8.55 1.33
CA ILE A 513 3.17 9.45 2.37
C ILE A 513 2.83 8.66 3.63
N ILE A 514 2.28 7.46 3.48
CA ILE A 514 1.91 6.56 4.58
C ILE A 514 3.15 6.12 5.36
N LEU A 515 4.28 5.91 4.67
CA LEU A 515 5.57 5.66 5.31
C LEU A 515 5.99 6.79 6.24
N TRP A 516 5.93 8.04 5.79
CA TRP A 516 6.27 9.19 6.62
C TRP A 516 5.36 9.27 7.86
N VAL A 517 4.09 8.93 7.72
CA VAL A 517 3.17 8.90 8.87
C VAL A 517 3.60 7.85 9.89
N VAL A 518 3.82 6.60 9.45
CA VAL A 518 4.10 5.47 10.34
C VAL A 518 5.48 5.56 10.98
N ILE A 519 6.50 5.95 10.20
CA ILE A 519 7.90 5.97 10.62
C ILE A 519 8.28 7.26 11.34
N PHE A 520 7.64 8.39 11.00
CA PHE A 520 8.04 9.70 11.52
C PHE A 520 6.95 10.36 12.39
N ILE A 521 5.73 10.54 11.87
CA ILE A 521 4.70 11.33 12.59
C ILE A 521 4.21 10.60 13.84
N LEU A 522 3.82 9.32 13.70
CA LEU A 522 3.28 8.53 14.80
C LEU A 522 4.29 8.37 15.96
N PRO A 523 5.59 8.06 15.72
CA PRO A 523 6.53 7.87 16.82
C PRO A 523 7.06 9.18 17.44
N ILE A 524 6.94 10.33 16.76
CA ILE A 524 7.32 11.64 17.32
C ILE A 524 6.60 11.94 18.63
N ASN A 525 5.33 11.56 18.73
CA ASN A 525 4.56 11.76 19.94
C ASN A 525 5.20 11.03 21.14
N SER A 526 5.57 9.76 20.96
CA SER A 526 6.29 8.95 21.96
C SER A 526 7.67 9.50 22.30
N ALA A 527 8.33 10.22 21.38
CA ALA A 527 9.61 10.89 21.62
C ALA A 527 9.46 12.19 22.42
N LEU A 528 8.36 12.93 22.22
CA LEU A 528 8.09 14.21 22.89
C LEU A 528 7.53 14.03 24.31
N ASN A 529 6.81 12.94 24.57
CA ASN A 529 6.19 12.62 25.86
C ASN A 529 7.16 12.81 27.05
N PRO A 530 8.38 12.24 27.07
CA PRO A 530 9.36 12.47 28.14
C PRO A 530 9.63 13.95 28.48
N ILE A 531 9.75 14.79 27.45
CA ILE A 531 10.05 16.22 27.57
C ILE A 531 8.85 16.93 28.21
N LEU A 532 7.66 16.64 27.70
CA LEU A 532 6.43 17.30 28.12
C LEU A 532 5.99 16.86 29.52
N TYR A 533 6.18 15.60 29.91
CA TYR A 533 5.72 15.07 31.21
C TYR A 533 6.68 15.25 32.38
N THR A 534 7.99 15.33 32.12
CA THR A 534 8.98 15.29 33.20
C THR A 534 9.96 16.46 33.15
N ILE A 535 10.60 16.71 32.01
CA ILE A 535 11.69 17.71 31.90
C ILE A 535 11.21 19.15 32.13
N THR A 536 9.98 19.47 31.75
CA THR A 536 9.41 20.82 31.92
C THR A 536 8.86 21.11 33.33
N THR A 537 8.95 20.18 34.29
CA THR A 537 8.41 20.37 35.65
C THR A 537 9.30 21.27 36.51
N SER A 538 8.72 22.20 37.26
CA SER A 538 9.45 23.04 38.23
C SER A 538 10.22 22.23 39.28
N SER A 539 9.58 21.20 39.86
CA SER A 539 10.22 20.28 40.82
C SER A 539 11.45 19.55 40.26
N PHE A 540 11.47 19.30 38.93
CA PHE A 540 12.62 18.70 38.26
C PHE A 540 13.73 19.73 38.03
N ARG A 541 13.39 20.94 37.57
CA ARG A 541 14.35 22.04 37.39
C ARG A 541 15.05 22.41 38.70
N GLU A 542 14.32 22.45 39.81
CA GLU A 542 14.92 22.75 41.13
C GLU A 542 15.85 21.64 41.64
N ARG A 543 15.51 20.36 41.43
CA ARG A 543 16.37 19.25 41.82
C ARG A 543 17.58 19.06 40.91
N ILE A 544 17.46 19.32 39.61
CA ILE A 544 18.63 19.40 38.73
C ILE A 544 19.57 20.52 39.18
N LYS A 545 19.02 21.69 39.54
CA LYS A 545 19.83 22.77 40.11
C LYS A 545 20.53 22.32 41.39
N LEU A 546 19.85 21.59 42.28
CA LEU A 546 20.47 21.02 43.49
C LEU A 546 21.55 19.97 43.18
N CYS A 547 21.31 19.05 42.24
CA CYS A 547 22.31 18.06 41.81
C CYS A 547 23.52 18.71 41.15
N LEU A 548 23.30 19.70 40.28
CA LEU A 548 24.37 20.48 39.66
C LEU A 548 25.13 21.27 40.73
N GLN A 549 24.45 21.90 41.69
CA GLN A 549 25.09 22.61 42.81
C GLN A 549 25.91 21.69 43.71
N MET A 550 25.46 20.45 43.98
CA MET A 550 26.25 19.45 44.70
C MET A 550 27.50 19.02 43.92
N LYS A 551 27.37 18.84 42.59
CA LYS A 551 28.51 18.52 41.71
C LYS A 551 29.51 19.67 41.64
N TRP A 552 29.05 20.92 41.59
CA TRP A 552 29.89 22.12 41.64
C TRP A 552 30.58 22.30 43.00
N ARG A 553 29.91 21.98 44.13
CA ARG A 553 30.55 21.95 45.46
C ARG A 553 31.62 20.86 45.56
N GLN A 554 31.43 19.69 44.95
CA GLN A 554 32.44 18.63 44.91
C GLN A 554 33.65 18.97 44.02
N VAL A 555 33.46 19.76 42.97
CA VAL A 555 34.55 20.25 42.11
C VAL A 555 35.30 21.41 42.78
N GLY A 556 34.61 22.34 43.44
CA GLY A 556 35.23 23.44 44.18
C GLY A 556 35.99 23.05 45.46
N LEU A 557 35.74 21.86 46.01
CA LEU A 557 36.50 21.29 47.14
C LEU A 557 37.76 20.52 46.72
N LYS A 558 38.03 20.36 45.42
CA LYS A 558 39.22 19.68 44.89
C LYS A 558 40.37 20.61 44.49
N GLU A 559 40.18 21.93 44.53
CA GLU A 559 41.24 22.92 44.27
C GLU A 559 41.74 23.58 45.56
N THR A 560 42.41 22.81 46.41
CA THR A 560 43.53 23.32 47.21
C THR A 560 44.58 22.21 47.35
N PRO A 561 45.69 22.26 46.60
CA PRO A 561 46.82 21.37 46.86
C PRO A 561 47.64 21.94 48.02
N ARG A 562 47.80 21.16 49.10
CA ARG A 562 48.93 21.29 50.00
C ARG A 562 50.17 20.72 49.32
N SER A 563 51.25 21.50 49.28
CA SER A 563 52.59 21.17 49.82
C SER A 563 53.67 21.98 49.10
N VAL A 564 54.63 22.54 49.84
CA VAL A 564 56.01 22.04 49.92
C VAL A 564 56.71 22.65 51.17
N SER A 565 57.39 21.75 51.88
CA SER A 565 58.37 21.79 52.99
C SER A 565 59.46 22.88 52.83
N THR A 566 60.26 23.36 53.79
CA THR A 566 61.00 22.74 54.92
C THR A 566 61.82 23.85 55.65
N VAL A 567 62.37 23.53 56.84
CA VAL A 567 63.69 23.97 57.38
C VAL A 567 63.79 25.19 58.35
N TYR A 568 64.03 24.83 59.63
CA TYR A 568 64.99 25.36 60.62
C TYR A 568 64.70 26.57 61.56
N THR A 569 64.63 26.19 62.85
CA THR A 569 65.30 26.72 64.06
C THR A 569 64.84 27.97 64.81
N GLN A 570 64.72 27.71 66.12
CA GLN A 570 65.14 28.51 67.28
C GLN A 570 64.20 29.59 67.84
N ALA A 571 63.55 29.17 68.93
CA ALA A 571 63.75 29.68 70.29
C ALA A 571 63.08 31.00 70.73
N ARG A 572 62.50 30.86 71.94
CA ARG A 572 62.21 31.86 72.97
C ARG A 572 60.96 32.73 72.79
N ALA A 573 59.96 32.36 73.57
CA ALA A 573 59.15 33.29 74.37
C ALA A 573 60.04 34.04 75.40
N PRO A 574 59.54 34.97 76.23
CA PRO A 574 58.20 35.61 76.26
C PRO A 574 58.26 37.13 76.51
N LYS A 575 57.07 37.67 76.84
CA LYS A 575 56.70 38.98 77.43
C LYS A 575 56.21 39.98 76.39
N GLN A 576 55.04 40.59 76.53
CA GLN A 576 54.12 40.71 77.68
C GLN A 576 52.72 40.98 77.14
#